data_AF-A0A1H2PN63-F1
#
_entry.id   AF-A0A1H2PN63-F1
#
_cell.length_a   1.000
_cell.length_b   1.000
_cell.length_c   1.000
_cell.angle_alpha   90.00
_cell.angle_beta   90.00
_cell.angle_gamma   90.00
#
_symmetry.space_group_name_H-M   'P 1'
#
loop_
_entity.id
_entity.type
_entity.pdbx_description
1 polymer ?
#
loop_
_entity_poly.entity_id
_entity_poly.type
_entity_poly.pdbx_seq_one_letter_code
_entity_poly.pdbx_strand_id
1 'polypeptide(L)'
;METIVDVAAVTESVAQSFDVRDPSDVGEIRRQAAALAAAFEFDETASGRLAIVASELATNVLKHGRGGEMLLAPVRRGGAGLALLALDRGPGIVNIAASMRDGYSTGGSLGVGMGAIERQSDEVDLYSRAEHGTAMLARVFARTASAREPVAAPAERQSARLSIGALCLAKRGQQLSGDSWAWRRVDGQVQLLVVDGLGYGPQASATAAAAVAAFRTARSVLPSDILNELHRALKATRGAVAAIASIDPVAGRLRYAGVGNINGLIRSDGGRRHLMSADGTLGYQARVFRDADHAFERGASLIMHSDGMATRLSPDGYPGLLHHDPDLIAGVLYRDFKRDNDDATIAVVRLL
;
A
#
# COMPACT_ATOMS: atom_id res chain seq x y z
N MET A 1 19.99 -13.39 -28.72
CA MET A 1 18.56 -13.51 -28.40
C MET A 1 18.32 -12.57 -27.23
N GLU A 2 17.98 -11.32 -27.54
CA GLU A 2 17.71 -10.30 -26.52
C GLU A 2 16.46 -10.72 -25.75
N THR A 3 16.65 -11.14 -24.50
CA THR A 3 15.53 -11.28 -23.57
C THR A 3 14.95 -9.89 -23.38
N ILE A 4 13.80 -9.64 -24.00
CA ILE A 4 12.98 -8.45 -23.77
C ILE A 4 12.58 -8.51 -22.30
N VAL A 5 13.28 -7.77 -21.45
CA VAL A 5 12.88 -7.55 -20.06
C VAL A 5 11.67 -6.63 -20.15
N ASP A 6 10.48 -7.20 -19.95
CA ASP A 6 9.27 -6.42 -19.80
C ASP A 6 9.38 -5.69 -18.45
N VAL A 7 9.96 -4.48 -18.47
CA VAL A 7 10.08 -3.63 -17.28
C VAL A 7 8.67 -3.13 -16.96
N ALA A 8 7.90 -3.96 -16.28
CA ALA A 8 6.55 -3.63 -15.82
C ALA A 8 6.60 -2.34 -14.99
N ALA A 9 5.59 -1.48 -15.18
CA ALA A 9 5.45 -0.19 -14.51
C ALA A 9 5.72 -0.30 -13.00
N VAL A 10 6.76 0.40 -12.54
CA VAL A 10 6.99 0.57 -11.09
C VAL A 10 5.80 1.34 -10.53
N THR A 11 5.03 0.69 -9.66
CA THR A 11 4.02 1.39 -8.87
C THR A 11 4.71 1.92 -7.63
N GLU A 12 4.78 3.24 -7.52
CA GLU A 12 5.15 3.98 -6.32
C GLU A 12 4.03 4.98 -6.06
N SER A 13 3.56 5.06 -4.82
CA SER A 13 2.53 6.02 -4.43
C SER A 13 2.76 6.47 -3.00
N VAL A 14 2.73 7.78 -2.80
CA VAL A 14 2.68 8.41 -1.48
C VAL A 14 1.23 8.82 -1.23
N ALA A 15 0.68 8.38 -0.10
CA ALA A 15 -0.67 8.73 0.30
C ALA A 15 -0.68 10.08 1.01
N GLN A 16 -1.75 10.85 0.80
CA GLN A 16 -2.06 12.04 1.57
C GLN A 16 -3.01 11.66 2.71
N SER A 17 -2.72 12.16 3.91
CA SER A 17 -3.51 11.92 5.12
C SER A 17 -4.29 13.16 5.52
N PHE A 18 -5.55 12.96 5.90
CA PHE A 18 -6.45 13.99 6.40
C PHE A 18 -7.13 13.51 7.68
N ASP A 19 -6.97 14.28 8.76
CA ASP A 19 -7.72 14.08 9.99
C ASP A 19 -9.22 14.36 9.74
N VAL A 20 -10.10 13.51 10.27
CA VAL A 20 -11.56 13.71 10.26
C VAL A 20 -12.02 13.93 11.69
N ARG A 21 -12.29 15.18 12.06
CA ARG A 21 -12.62 15.58 13.45
C ARG A 21 -13.93 16.36 13.51
N ASP A 22 -14.23 17.15 12.48
CA ASP A 22 -15.45 17.94 12.41
C ASP A 22 -16.03 18.01 10.98
N PRO A 23 -17.27 18.53 10.81
CA PRO A 23 -17.92 18.56 9.49
C PRO A 23 -17.17 19.36 8.41
N SER A 24 -16.29 20.31 8.78
CA SER A 24 -15.51 21.08 7.80
C SER A 24 -14.42 20.23 7.13
N ASP A 25 -13.89 19.22 7.83
CA ASP A 25 -12.91 18.28 7.30
C ASP A 25 -13.48 17.44 6.13
N VAL A 26 -14.76 17.08 6.19
CA VAL A 26 -15.46 16.37 5.09
C VAL A 26 -15.43 17.21 3.81
N GLY A 27 -15.67 18.51 3.94
CA GLY A 27 -15.61 19.44 2.81
C GLY A 27 -14.21 19.60 2.24
N GLU A 28 -13.18 19.58 3.10
CA GLU A 28 -11.78 19.65 2.69
C GLU A 28 -11.34 18.39 1.96
N ILE A 29 -11.61 17.20 2.51
CA ILE A 29 -11.27 15.91 1.90
C ILE A 29 -11.89 15.78 0.51
N ARG A 30 -13.16 16.21 0.34
CA ARG A 30 -13.80 16.25 -0.98
C ARG A 30 -13.05 17.16 -1.96
N ARG A 31 -12.62 18.35 -1.53
CA ARG A 31 -11.86 19.28 -2.39
C ARG A 31 -10.51 18.69 -2.78
N GLN A 32 -9.82 18.04 -1.86
CA GLN A 32 -8.52 17.41 -2.11
C GLN A 32 -8.66 16.21 -3.05
N ALA A 33 -9.70 15.38 -2.88
CA ALA A 33 -10.03 14.33 -3.83
C ALA A 33 -10.27 14.88 -5.25
N ALA A 34 -11.02 15.97 -5.39
CA ALA A 34 -11.26 16.61 -6.67
C ALA A 34 -9.98 17.23 -7.27
N ALA A 35 -9.12 17.83 -6.46
CA ALA A 35 -7.83 18.37 -6.91
C ALA A 35 -6.91 17.26 -7.44
N LEU A 36 -6.85 16.12 -6.74
CA LEU A 36 -6.12 14.94 -7.21
C LEU A 36 -6.74 14.38 -8.50
N ALA A 37 -8.06 14.27 -8.58
CA ALA A 37 -8.74 13.81 -9.80
C ALA A 37 -8.37 14.68 -11.01
N ALA A 38 -8.36 16.00 -10.86
CA ALA A 38 -7.92 16.92 -11.90
C ALA A 38 -6.44 16.73 -12.27
N ALA A 39 -5.56 16.56 -11.28
CA ALA A 39 -4.13 16.31 -11.50
C ALA A 39 -3.86 14.98 -12.22
N PHE A 40 -4.75 13.99 -12.08
CA PHE A 40 -4.68 12.70 -12.78
C PHE A 40 -5.60 12.62 -14.00
N GLU A 41 -6.10 13.76 -14.49
CA GLU A 41 -6.89 13.87 -15.73
C GLU A 41 -8.17 13.01 -15.73
N PHE A 42 -8.84 12.91 -14.59
CA PHE A 42 -10.15 12.26 -14.51
C PHE A 42 -11.17 13.06 -15.32
N ASP A 43 -12.09 12.36 -15.99
CA ASP A 43 -13.25 13.02 -16.60
C ASP A 43 -14.23 13.55 -15.53
N GLU A 44 -15.20 14.36 -15.97
CA GLU A 44 -16.20 14.97 -15.07
C GLU A 44 -17.01 13.91 -14.32
N THR A 45 -17.29 12.77 -14.95
CA THR A 45 -18.08 11.69 -14.35
C THR A 45 -17.30 10.99 -13.24
N ALA A 46 -16.05 10.60 -13.49
CA ALA A 46 -15.15 9.97 -12.53
C ALA A 46 -14.83 10.93 -11.37
N SER A 47 -14.64 12.22 -11.66
CA SER A 47 -14.44 13.25 -10.64
C SER A 47 -15.69 13.40 -9.74
N GLY A 48 -16.89 13.41 -10.32
CA GLY A 48 -18.15 13.45 -9.58
C GLY A 48 -18.35 12.22 -8.68
N ARG A 49 -18.11 11.02 -9.21
CA ARG A 49 -18.13 9.76 -8.45
C ARG A 49 -17.19 9.81 -7.25
N LEU A 50 -15.93 10.21 -7.49
CA LEU A 50 -14.91 10.31 -6.45
C LEU A 50 -15.32 11.28 -5.34
N ALA A 51 -15.88 12.44 -5.69
CA ALA A 51 -16.32 13.43 -4.71
C ALA A 51 -17.44 12.91 -3.81
N ILE A 52 -18.37 12.12 -4.36
CA ILE A 52 -19.43 11.45 -3.58
C ILE A 52 -18.80 10.43 -2.63
N VAL A 53 -17.97 9.52 -3.15
CA VAL A 53 -17.30 8.48 -2.35
C VAL A 53 -16.49 9.09 -1.20
N ALA A 54 -15.70 10.12 -1.48
CA ALA A 54 -14.91 10.84 -0.48
C ALA A 54 -15.80 11.42 0.64
N SER A 55 -16.93 12.02 0.27
CA SER A 55 -17.84 12.66 1.22
C SER A 55 -18.57 11.65 2.10
N GLU A 56 -19.02 10.54 1.52
CA GLU A 56 -19.71 9.47 2.25
C GLU A 56 -18.74 8.74 3.20
N LEU A 57 -17.52 8.42 2.73
CA LEU A 57 -16.49 7.81 3.58
C LEU A 57 -16.10 8.72 4.75
N ALA A 58 -15.79 9.99 4.49
CA ALA A 58 -15.42 10.93 5.55
C ALA A 58 -16.59 11.18 6.52
N THR A 59 -17.83 11.23 6.02
CA THR A 59 -19.03 11.33 6.88
C THR A 59 -19.18 10.08 7.75
N ASN A 60 -18.91 8.89 7.23
CA ASN A 60 -18.97 7.65 7.99
C ASN A 60 -17.92 7.61 9.10
N VAL A 61 -16.68 8.01 8.79
CA VAL A 61 -15.61 8.16 9.79
C VAL A 61 -16.02 9.13 10.90
N LEU A 62 -16.57 10.30 10.54
CA LEU A 62 -16.99 11.31 11.51
C LEU A 62 -18.14 10.82 12.39
N LYS A 63 -19.23 10.36 11.79
CA LYS A 63 -20.49 10.05 12.50
C LYS A 63 -20.45 8.71 13.22
N HIS A 64 -19.82 7.70 12.62
CA HIS A 64 -19.86 6.32 13.12
C HIS A 64 -18.53 5.89 13.73
N GLY A 65 -17.42 6.35 13.16
CA GLY A 65 -16.07 6.15 13.69
C GLY A 65 -15.73 7.04 14.90
N ARG A 66 -16.52 8.09 15.15
CA ARG A 66 -16.23 9.18 16.12
C ARG A 66 -14.98 9.98 15.77
N GLY A 67 -14.73 10.12 14.47
CA GLY A 67 -13.52 10.68 13.91
C GLY A 67 -12.50 9.60 13.55
N GLY A 68 -11.43 10.02 12.88
CA GLY A 68 -10.43 9.12 12.32
C GLY A 68 -9.58 9.80 11.26
N GLU A 69 -9.17 9.03 10.27
CA GLU A 69 -8.25 9.46 9.22
C GLU A 69 -8.76 9.02 7.85
N MET A 70 -8.62 9.88 6.86
CA MET A 70 -8.86 9.56 5.45
C MET A 70 -7.54 9.62 4.70
N LEU A 71 -7.18 8.53 4.03
CA LEU A 71 -6.00 8.44 3.18
C LEU A 71 -6.41 8.45 1.72
N LEU A 72 -5.74 9.28 0.91
CA LEU A 72 -5.93 9.34 -0.54
C LEU A 72 -4.62 8.96 -1.22
N ALA A 73 -4.63 7.91 -2.03
CA ALA A 73 -3.44 7.41 -2.72
C ALA A 73 -3.70 7.24 -4.23
N PRO A 74 -2.80 7.73 -5.10
CA PRO A 74 -2.81 7.37 -6.51
C PRO A 74 -2.59 5.87 -6.69
N VAL A 75 -3.35 5.25 -7.60
CA VAL A 75 -3.19 3.83 -7.92
C VAL A 75 -3.16 3.63 -9.42
N ARG A 76 -2.58 2.52 -9.87
CA ARG A 76 -2.68 2.09 -11.28
C ARG A 76 -3.13 0.63 -11.37
N ARG A 77 -4.27 0.39 -12.03
CA ARG A 77 -4.80 -0.95 -12.36
C ARG A 77 -5.32 -0.93 -13.79
N GLY A 78 -4.44 -1.13 -14.78
CA GLY A 78 -4.79 -0.95 -16.21
C GLY A 78 -5.08 0.50 -16.63
N GLY A 79 -5.24 1.43 -15.69
CA GLY A 79 -5.41 2.87 -15.87
C GLY A 79 -5.13 3.63 -14.57
N ALA A 80 -5.12 4.97 -14.63
CA ALA A 80 -4.96 5.81 -13.44
C ALA A 80 -6.21 5.75 -12.55
N GLY A 81 -6.01 5.73 -11.25
CA GLY A 81 -7.10 5.72 -10.27
C GLY A 81 -6.69 6.37 -8.95
N LEU A 82 -7.67 6.55 -8.07
CA LEU A 82 -7.48 7.01 -6.71
C LEU A 82 -8.11 6.00 -5.75
N ALA A 83 -7.32 5.57 -4.77
CA ALA A 83 -7.80 4.84 -3.61
C ALA A 83 -8.09 5.81 -2.48
N LEU A 84 -9.25 5.65 -1.87
CA LEU A 84 -9.68 6.30 -0.64
C LEU A 84 -9.75 5.22 0.43
N LEU A 85 -9.02 5.43 1.51
CA LEU A 85 -8.99 4.51 2.63
C LEU A 85 -9.42 5.28 3.88
N ALA A 86 -10.61 4.93 4.37
CA ALA A 86 -11.21 5.48 5.55
C ALA A 86 -10.84 4.63 6.77
N LEU A 87 -10.27 5.23 7.79
CA LEU A 87 -9.73 4.54 8.97
C LEU A 87 -10.29 5.18 10.24
N ASP A 88 -11.02 4.43 11.06
CA ASP A 88 -11.46 4.87 12.38
C ASP A 88 -11.09 3.86 13.47
N ARG A 89 -11.13 4.30 14.72
CA ARG A 89 -10.97 3.45 15.92
C ARG A 89 -12.25 3.43 16.76
N GLY A 90 -13.40 3.57 16.09
CA GLY A 90 -14.71 3.63 16.71
C GLY A 90 -15.23 2.26 17.16
N PRO A 91 -16.55 2.14 17.41
CA PRO A 91 -17.17 0.90 17.90
C PRO A 91 -17.14 -0.25 16.87
N GLY A 92 -16.87 0.04 15.60
CA GLY A 92 -16.94 -0.95 14.52
C GLY A 92 -18.38 -1.28 14.08
N ILE A 93 -18.49 -2.19 13.11
CA ILE A 93 -19.73 -2.66 12.49
C ILE A 93 -19.88 -4.15 12.80
N VAL A 94 -20.87 -4.51 13.62
CA VAL A 94 -21.07 -5.89 14.08
C VAL A 94 -21.60 -6.80 12.97
N ASN A 95 -22.51 -6.31 12.13
CA ASN A 95 -23.09 -7.09 11.03
C ASN A 95 -22.92 -6.36 9.69
N ILE A 96 -21.74 -6.53 9.09
CA ILE A 96 -21.39 -5.94 7.80
C ILE A 96 -22.42 -6.34 6.73
N ALA A 97 -22.80 -7.62 6.65
CA ALA A 97 -23.73 -8.10 5.63
C ALA A 97 -25.11 -7.44 5.71
N ALA A 98 -25.60 -7.15 6.91
CA ALA A 98 -26.85 -6.40 7.09
C ALA A 98 -26.67 -4.92 6.74
N SER A 99 -25.53 -4.31 7.10
CA SER A 99 -25.21 -2.91 6.75
C SER A 99 -25.07 -2.68 5.24
N MET A 100 -24.75 -3.71 4.46
CA MET A 100 -24.60 -3.64 3.00
C MET A 100 -25.91 -3.92 2.24
N ARG A 101 -26.81 -4.76 2.80
CA ARG A 101 -28.05 -5.18 2.10
C ARG A 101 -29.19 -4.17 2.15
N ASP A 102 -29.39 -3.50 3.28
CA ASP A 102 -30.60 -2.73 3.47
C ASP A 102 -30.30 -1.25 3.72
N GLY A 103 -31.11 -0.41 3.05
CA GLY A 103 -31.41 0.97 3.43
C GLY A 103 -32.04 1.12 4.82
N TYR A 104 -31.82 0.17 5.75
CA TYR A 104 -32.39 0.13 7.09
C TYR A 104 -31.50 0.89 8.07
N SER A 105 -31.95 2.11 8.35
CA SER A 105 -31.39 2.98 9.35
C SER A 105 -31.92 2.60 10.73
N THR A 106 -31.02 2.35 11.69
CA THR A 106 -31.33 2.47 13.14
C THR A 106 -30.81 3.80 13.72
N GLY A 107 -30.55 4.77 12.85
CA GLY A 107 -30.09 6.13 13.13
C GLY A 107 -29.77 6.81 11.80
N GLY A 108 -30.53 7.83 11.40
CA GLY A 108 -30.60 8.33 10.02
C GLY A 108 -29.26 8.60 9.33
N SER A 109 -28.86 7.73 8.37
CA SER A 109 -28.03 8.02 7.17
C SER A 109 -27.27 6.79 6.61
N LEU A 110 -27.04 5.74 7.41
CA LEU A 110 -26.10 4.65 7.08
C LEU A 110 -26.41 3.83 5.81
N GLY A 111 -27.68 3.56 5.52
CA GLY A 111 -28.05 2.71 4.38
C GLY A 111 -27.96 3.37 3.01
N VAL A 112 -27.95 4.71 2.94
CA VAL A 112 -27.80 5.44 1.67
C VAL A 112 -26.32 5.63 1.33
N GLY A 113 -25.50 5.98 2.34
CA GLY A 113 -24.08 6.27 2.15
C GLY A 113 -23.26 5.06 1.74
N MET A 114 -23.46 3.90 2.37
CA MET A 114 -22.74 2.68 2.02
C MET A 114 -23.06 2.21 0.58
N GLY A 115 -24.35 2.19 0.23
CA GLY A 115 -24.76 1.85 -1.13
C GLY A 115 -24.32 2.89 -2.17
N ALA A 116 -24.17 4.17 -1.79
CA ALA A 116 -23.59 5.17 -2.67
C ALA A 116 -22.10 4.88 -2.92
N ILE A 117 -21.33 4.55 -1.89
CA ILE A 117 -19.92 4.15 -2.06
C ILE A 117 -19.81 2.96 -3.01
N GLU A 118 -20.55 1.88 -2.79
CA GLU A 118 -20.53 0.71 -3.68
C GLU A 118 -20.89 1.04 -5.13
N ARG A 119 -21.93 1.84 -5.37
CA ARG A 119 -22.36 2.19 -6.74
C ARG A 119 -21.41 3.16 -7.43
N GLN A 120 -20.76 4.05 -6.66
CA GLN A 120 -19.89 5.07 -7.20
C GLN A 120 -18.42 4.63 -7.25
N SER A 121 -18.03 3.52 -6.62
CA SER A 121 -16.68 2.96 -6.68
C SER A 121 -16.57 1.84 -7.71
N ASP A 122 -15.37 1.61 -8.22
CA ASP A 122 -15.07 0.48 -9.10
C ASP A 122 -14.64 -0.76 -8.29
N GLU A 123 -13.96 -0.53 -7.16
CA GLU A 123 -13.58 -1.57 -6.20
C GLU A 123 -13.84 -1.08 -4.77
N VAL A 124 -14.33 -1.96 -3.90
CA VAL A 124 -14.59 -1.68 -2.49
C VAL A 124 -14.18 -2.88 -1.64
N ASP A 125 -13.59 -2.61 -0.48
CA ASP A 125 -13.34 -3.60 0.57
C ASP A 125 -13.57 -2.99 1.95
N LEU A 126 -14.01 -3.79 2.91
CA LEU A 126 -14.42 -3.34 4.23
C LEU A 126 -14.00 -4.35 5.29
N TYR A 127 -13.23 -3.89 6.26
CA TYR A 127 -12.86 -4.65 7.45
C TYR A 127 -13.31 -3.89 8.69
N SER A 128 -14.08 -4.55 9.55
CA SER A 128 -14.52 -3.94 10.80
C SER A 128 -14.47 -4.95 11.93
N ARG A 129 -14.10 -4.48 13.12
CA ARG A 129 -14.05 -5.30 14.31
C ARG A 129 -14.67 -4.52 15.47
N ALA A 130 -15.58 -5.18 16.19
CA ALA A 130 -16.24 -4.60 17.36
C ALA A 130 -15.22 -4.04 18.35
N GLU A 131 -15.41 -2.79 18.77
CA GLU A 131 -14.54 -2.03 19.68
C GLU A 131 -13.09 -1.81 19.18
N HIS A 132 -12.81 -2.06 17.89
CA HIS A 132 -11.49 -1.88 17.27
C HIS A 132 -11.57 -1.08 15.96
N GLY A 133 -12.70 -0.43 15.72
CA GLY A 133 -12.94 0.44 14.57
C GLY A 133 -13.18 -0.26 13.23
N THR A 134 -13.30 0.57 12.21
CA THR A 134 -13.55 0.17 10.83
C THR A 134 -12.46 0.71 9.91
N ALA A 135 -12.14 -0.06 8.89
CA ALA A 135 -11.35 0.35 7.75
C ALA A 135 -12.14 0.06 6.47
N MET A 136 -12.29 1.04 5.59
CA MET A 136 -12.99 0.88 4.32
C MET A 136 -12.13 1.43 3.19
N LEU A 137 -11.89 0.60 2.19
CA LEU A 137 -11.19 0.92 0.97
C LEU A 137 -12.21 1.10 -0.15
N ALA A 138 -12.04 2.16 -0.92
CA ALA A 138 -12.77 2.40 -2.16
C ALA A 138 -11.80 2.88 -3.24
N ARG A 139 -11.92 2.38 -4.47
CA ARG A 139 -11.14 2.86 -5.62
C ARG A 139 -12.05 3.39 -6.72
N VAL A 140 -11.64 4.49 -7.32
CA VAL A 140 -12.27 5.09 -8.51
C VAL A 140 -11.21 5.28 -9.58
N PHE A 141 -11.44 4.73 -10.77
CA PHE A 141 -10.53 4.82 -11.91
C PHE A 141 -11.00 5.87 -12.92
N ALA A 142 -10.03 6.55 -13.53
CA ALA A 142 -10.28 7.36 -14.71
C ALA A 142 -10.72 6.43 -15.85
N ARG A 143 -11.91 6.66 -16.41
CA ARG A 143 -12.35 5.96 -17.62
C ARG A 143 -11.70 6.66 -18.82
N THR A 144 -10.70 6.03 -19.43
CA THR A 144 -10.16 6.56 -20.69
C THR A 144 -11.09 6.21 -21.86
N ALA A 145 -11.25 7.15 -22.80
CA ALA A 145 -12.01 6.93 -24.05
C ALA A 145 -11.43 5.78 -24.91
N SER A 146 -10.20 5.34 -24.64
CA SER A 146 -9.51 4.21 -25.29
C SER A 146 -9.74 2.85 -24.63
N ALA A 147 -10.50 2.75 -23.53
CA ALA A 147 -10.80 1.49 -22.84
C ALA A 147 -11.81 0.58 -23.60
N ARG A 148 -11.84 0.66 -24.94
CA ARG A 148 -12.55 -0.30 -25.81
C ARG A 148 -11.70 -1.52 -26.18
N GLU A 149 -10.44 -1.59 -25.76
CA GLU A 149 -9.66 -2.80 -25.94
C GLU A 149 -10.00 -3.84 -24.85
N PRO A 150 -10.25 -5.11 -25.23
CA PRO A 150 -10.55 -6.14 -24.26
C PRO A 150 -9.39 -6.31 -23.30
N VAL A 151 -9.69 -6.23 -22.00
CA VAL A 151 -8.83 -6.69 -20.91
C VAL A 151 -8.32 -8.09 -21.27
N ALA A 152 -7.00 -8.19 -21.46
CA ALA A 152 -6.15 -9.37 -21.54
C ALA A 152 -6.82 -10.77 -21.57
N ALA A 153 -6.37 -11.59 -22.51
CA ALA A 153 -6.80 -12.97 -22.73
C ALA A 153 -6.81 -13.83 -21.44
N PRO A 154 -7.63 -14.90 -21.37
CA PRO A 154 -7.82 -15.74 -20.18
C PRO A 154 -6.52 -16.30 -19.54
N ALA A 155 -5.42 -16.41 -20.29
CA ALA A 155 -4.13 -16.88 -19.81
C ALA A 155 -3.41 -15.89 -18.86
N GLU A 156 -3.65 -14.58 -18.98
CA GLU A 156 -3.08 -13.57 -18.07
C GLU A 156 -3.78 -13.56 -16.71
N ARG A 157 -5.09 -13.85 -16.66
CA ARG A 157 -5.85 -14.00 -15.40
C ARG A 157 -5.36 -15.21 -14.58
N GLN A 158 -4.79 -16.21 -15.21
CA GLN A 158 -4.25 -17.41 -14.55
C GLN A 158 -2.84 -17.18 -13.94
N SER A 159 -2.20 -16.06 -14.30
CA SER A 159 -0.82 -15.69 -13.94
C SER A 159 -0.72 -14.64 -12.82
N ALA A 160 -1.84 -14.10 -12.33
CA ALA A 160 -1.87 -13.18 -11.20
C ALA A 160 -2.21 -13.91 -9.89
N ARG A 161 -1.31 -14.82 -9.47
CA ARG A 161 -1.41 -15.43 -8.13
C ARG A 161 -1.06 -14.45 -7.01
N LEU A 162 -0.63 -13.22 -7.28
CA LEU A 162 -0.17 -12.29 -6.25
C LEU A 162 -1.02 -11.02 -6.26
N SER A 163 -1.45 -10.58 -5.08
CA SER A 163 -1.99 -9.25 -4.85
C SER A 163 -1.00 -8.42 -4.04
N ILE A 164 -0.84 -7.15 -4.39
CA ILE A 164 0.13 -6.23 -3.80
C ILE A 164 -0.57 -4.91 -3.48
N GLY A 165 -0.28 -4.38 -2.31
CA GLY A 165 -0.74 -3.08 -1.83
C GLY A 165 0.25 -2.49 -0.86
N ALA A 166 0.23 -1.18 -0.71
CA ALA A 166 1.15 -0.48 0.17
C ALA A 166 0.64 0.92 0.53
N LEU A 167 1.09 1.39 1.69
CA LEU A 167 0.94 2.77 2.12
C LEU A 167 2.32 3.33 2.41
N CYS A 168 2.57 4.55 1.93
CA CYS A 168 3.76 5.33 2.22
C CYS A 168 3.29 6.75 2.52
N LEU A 169 3.65 7.27 3.69
CA LEU A 169 3.23 8.59 4.16
C LEU A 169 4.44 9.38 4.63
N ALA A 170 4.40 10.67 4.32
CA ALA A 170 5.32 11.62 4.91
C ALA A 170 5.02 11.79 6.41
N LYS A 171 6.07 12.02 7.19
CA LYS A 171 5.99 12.47 8.57
C LYS A 171 5.06 13.67 8.68
N ARG A 172 4.29 13.74 9.76
CA ARG A 172 3.36 14.85 9.99
C ARG A 172 4.05 16.20 9.84
N GLY A 173 3.50 17.07 8.98
CA GLY A 173 4.04 18.39 8.68
C GLY A 173 5.12 18.43 7.59
N GLN A 174 5.51 17.28 7.03
CA GLN A 174 6.36 17.20 5.84
C GLN A 174 5.51 16.95 4.59
N GLN A 175 5.95 17.48 3.46
CA GLN A 175 5.30 17.24 2.16
C GLN A 175 5.87 16.02 1.42
N LEU A 176 7.10 15.65 1.74
CA LEU A 176 7.84 14.58 1.08
C LEU A 176 8.27 13.56 2.12
N SER A 177 7.98 12.28 1.83
CA SER A 177 8.45 11.17 2.64
C SER A 177 9.91 10.84 2.33
N GLY A 178 10.70 10.60 3.37
CA GLY A 178 12.01 9.97 3.30
C GLY A 178 11.96 8.48 2.98
N ASP A 179 10.80 7.85 3.16
CA ASP A 179 10.55 6.47 2.74
C ASP A 179 10.13 6.40 1.27
N SER A 180 10.31 5.21 0.69
CA SER A 180 9.62 4.83 -0.53
C SER A 180 9.46 3.31 -0.64
N TRP A 181 8.63 2.90 -1.59
CA TRP A 181 8.43 1.51 -1.96
C TRP A 181 8.25 1.40 -3.46
N ALA A 182 8.56 0.23 -3.99
CA ALA A 182 8.40 -0.05 -5.41
C ALA A 182 8.24 -1.55 -5.61
N TRP A 183 7.49 -1.94 -6.63
CA TRP A 183 7.48 -3.33 -7.08
C TRP A 183 7.58 -3.41 -8.60
N ARG A 184 8.03 -4.58 -9.08
CA ARG A 184 8.15 -4.89 -10.50
C ARG A 184 8.03 -6.39 -10.75
N ARG A 185 7.89 -6.77 -12.02
CA ARG A 185 7.97 -8.16 -12.47
C ARG A 185 9.23 -8.34 -13.31
N VAL A 186 10.03 -9.35 -13.00
CA VAL A 186 11.26 -9.71 -13.73
C VAL A 186 11.34 -11.23 -13.80
N ASP A 187 11.48 -11.80 -15.00
CA ASP A 187 11.58 -13.25 -15.23
C ASP A 187 10.49 -14.08 -14.52
N GLY A 188 9.25 -13.59 -14.55
CA GLY A 188 8.10 -14.24 -13.89
C GLY A 188 8.05 -14.10 -12.37
N GLN A 189 9.08 -13.52 -11.74
CA GLN A 189 9.11 -13.20 -10.31
C GLN A 189 8.57 -11.81 -10.05
N VAL A 190 7.99 -11.62 -8.87
CA VAL A 190 7.59 -10.31 -8.34
C VAL A 190 8.66 -9.85 -7.36
N GLN A 191 9.21 -8.66 -7.59
CA GLN A 191 10.19 -8.06 -6.68
C GLN A 191 9.59 -6.84 -6.00
N LEU A 192 9.72 -6.77 -4.68
CA LEU A 192 9.27 -5.66 -3.85
C LEU A 192 10.46 -5.03 -3.14
N LEU A 193 10.56 -3.70 -3.21
CA LEU A 193 11.49 -2.86 -2.47
C LEU A 193 10.70 -2.05 -1.42
N VAL A 194 11.25 -1.96 -0.21
CA VAL A 194 10.97 -0.89 0.75
C VAL A 194 12.30 -0.25 1.12
N VAL A 195 12.35 1.08 1.11
CA VAL A 195 13.55 1.87 1.38
C VAL A 195 13.21 3.06 2.28
N ASP A 196 14.12 3.39 3.18
CA ASP A 196 14.07 4.57 4.04
C ASP A 196 15.40 5.33 3.88
N GLY A 197 15.32 6.53 3.33
CA GLY A 197 16.45 7.44 3.16
C GLY A 197 16.80 8.15 4.46
N LEU A 198 18.08 8.12 4.85
CA LEU A 198 18.48 8.64 6.17
C LEU A 198 18.13 10.13 6.37
N GLY A 199 17.40 10.39 7.46
CA GLY A 199 16.94 11.71 7.85
C GLY A 199 15.45 11.90 7.56
N TYR A 200 15.05 13.11 7.17
CA TYR A 200 13.68 13.40 6.79
C TYR A 200 13.63 14.54 5.77
N GLY A 201 12.48 14.72 5.13
CA GLY A 201 12.23 15.81 4.19
C GLY A 201 12.95 15.62 2.84
N PRO A 202 13.22 16.71 2.10
CA PRO A 202 13.61 16.62 0.68
C PRO A 202 14.88 15.78 0.39
N GLN A 203 15.86 15.79 1.29
CA GLN A 203 17.13 15.05 1.07
C GLN A 203 16.96 13.54 1.28
N ALA A 204 16.18 13.14 2.28
CA ALA A 204 15.81 11.74 2.49
C ALA A 204 14.97 11.24 1.31
N SER A 205 13.96 12.02 0.91
CA SER A 205 13.09 11.72 -0.23
C SER A 205 13.87 11.55 -1.54
N ALA A 206 14.81 12.44 -1.83
CA ALA A 206 15.68 12.32 -3.01
C ALA A 206 16.56 11.06 -2.97
N THR A 207 17.00 10.65 -1.77
CA THR A 207 17.78 9.43 -1.58
C THR A 207 16.93 8.18 -1.84
N ALA A 208 15.71 8.12 -1.30
CA ALA A 208 14.76 7.05 -1.57
C ALA A 208 14.38 6.97 -3.05
N ALA A 209 14.14 8.12 -3.70
CA ALA A 209 13.86 8.18 -5.14
C ALA A 209 15.03 7.66 -5.99
N ALA A 210 16.27 7.97 -5.62
CA ALA A 210 17.46 7.42 -6.29
C ALA A 210 17.56 5.89 -6.13
N ALA A 211 17.19 5.35 -4.96
CA ALA A 211 17.14 3.91 -4.73
C ALA A 211 16.06 3.23 -5.58
N VAL A 212 14.86 3.83 -5.68
CA VAL A 212 13.79 3.34 -6.56
C VAL A 212 14.20 3.39 -8.04
N ALA A 213 14.89 4.44 -8.47
CA ALA A 213 15.39 4.54 -9.85
C ALA A 213 16.42 3.46 -10.18
N ALA A 214 17.34 3.16 -9.25
CA ALA A 214 18.27 2.04 -9.39
C ALA A 214 17.53 0.70 -9.40
N PHE A 215 16.58 0.51 -8.48
CA PHE A 215 15.73 -0.69 -8.42
C PHE A 215 14.94 -0.90 -9.70
N ARG A 216 14.44 0.16 -10.34
CA ARG A 216 13.68 0.08 -11.60
C ARG A 216 14.52 -0.50 -12.74
N THR A 217 15.80 -0.18 -12.80
CA THR A 217 16.69 -0.55 -13.91
C THR A 217 17.54 -1.79 -13.67
N ALA A 218 17.61 -2.27 -12.42
CA ALA A 218 18.35 -3.48 -12.06
C ALA A 218 17.89 -4.72 -12.85
N ARG A 219 18.79 -5.63 -13.19
CA ARG A 219 18.41 -6.82 -13.99
C ARG A 219 18.39 -8.13 -13.22
N SER A 220 19.02 -8.16 -12.05
CA SER A 220 19.10 -9.39 -11.26
C SER A 220 17.74 -9.75 -10.64
N VAL A 221 17.49 -11.05 -10.53
CA VAL A 221 16.42 -11.62 -9.71
C VAL A 221 16.84 -11.83 -8.24
N LEU A 222 18.14 -11.67 -7.93
CA LEU A 222 18.68 -11.88 -6.60
C LEU A 222 18.62 -10.58 -5.76
N PRO A 223 17.93 -10.57 -4.61
CA PRO A 223 17.87 -9.42 -3.72
C PRO A 223 19.25 -8.84 -3.36
N SER A 224 20.26 -9.67 -3.08
CA SER A 224 21.61 -9.21 -2.74
C SER A 224 22.28 -8.44 -3.88
N ASP A 225 22.08 -8.85 -5.13
CA ASP A 225 22.65 -8.16 -6.28
C ASP A 225 22.00 -6.79 -6.48
N ILE A 226 20.67 -6.72 -6.32
CA ILE A 226 19.95 -5.47 -6.44
C ILE A 226 20.36 -4.51 -5.30
N LEU A 227 20.54 -5.01 -4.07
CA LEU A 227 21.10 -4.20 -2.98
C LEU A 227 22.52 -3.69 -3.30
N ASN A 228 23.36 -4.48 -3.98
CA ASN A 228 24.67 -4.01 -4.45
C ASN A 228 24.54 -2.90 -5.50
N GLU A 229 23.56 -2.98 -6.41
CA GLU A 229 23.27 -1.92 -7.38
C GLU A 229 22.80 -0.64 -6.68
N LEU A 230 21.84 -0.73 -5.77
CA LEU A 230 21.39 0.39 -4.94
C LEU A 230 22.55 0.99 -4.13
N HIS A 231 23.38 0.16 -3.49
CA HIS A 231 24.53 0.63 -2.72
C HIS A 231 25.46 1.50 -3.56
N ARG A 232 25.74 1.12 -4.81
CA ARG A 232 26.56 1.93 -5.74
C ARG A 232 25.87 3.24 -6.12
N ALA A 233 24.57 3.18 -6.42
CA ALA A 233 23.78 4.35 -6.80
C ALA A 233 23.70 5.39 -5.66
N LEU A 234 23.71 4.93 -4.41
CA LEU A 234 23.54 5.79 -3.24
C LEU A 234 24.86 6.34 -2.64
N LYS A 235 26.03 6.04 -3.21
CA LYS A 235 27.34 6.48 -2.65
C LYS A 235 27.50 7.99 -2.46
N ALA A 236 26.83 8.80 -3.27
CA ALA A 236 26.89 10.25 -3.21
C ALA A 236 25.69 10.88 -2.46
N THR A 237 24.95 10.09 -1.69
CA THR A 237 23.74 10.52 -0.98
C THR A 237 23.94 10.49 0.53
N ARG A 238 22.87 10.77 1.30
CA ARG A 238 22.84 10.53 2.75
C ARG A 238 22.73 9.06 3.13
N GLY A 239 22.69 8.15 2.17
CA GLY A 239 22.50 6.72 2.38
C GLY A 239 21.08 6.36 2.79
N ALA A 240 20.79 5.06 2.73
CA ALA A 240 19.48 4.51 3.03
C ALA A 240 19.58 3.13 3.66
N VAL A 241 18.53 2.75 4.37
CA VAL A 241 18.23 1.36 4.75
C VAL A 241 17.19 0.83 3.76
N ALA A 242 17.28 -0.45 3.42
CA ALA A 242 16.37 -1.03 2.44
C ALA A 242 16.22 -2.53 2.61
N ALA A 243 15.13 -3.08 2.11
CA ALA A 243 14.98 -4.50 1.93
C ALA A 243 14.30 -4.83 0.61
N ILE A 244 14.65 -5.99 0.07
CA ILE A 244 14.14 -6.51 -1.18
C ILE A 244 13.63 -7.93 -0.96
N ALA A 245 12.41 -8.19 -1.41
CA ALA A 245 11.84 -9.52 -1.50
C ALA A 245 11.60 -9.87 -2.98
N SER A 246 12.14 -11.00 -3.44
CA SER A 246 11.87 -11.58 -4.76
C SER A 246 11.04 -12.85 -4.59
N ILE A 247 9.83 -12.85 -5.15
CA ILE A 247 8.82 -13.89 -4.97
C ILE A 247 8.67 -14.65 -6.28
N ASP A 248 8.88 -15.96 -6.22
CA ASP A 248 8.58 -16.90 -7.28
C ASP A 248 7.25 -17.60 -6.95
N PRO A 249 6.12 -17.16 -7.53
CA PRO A 249 4.80 -17.72 -7.24
C PRO A 249 4.59 -19.12 -7.82
N VAL A 250 5.44 -19.55 -8.76
CA VAL A 250 5.36 -20.90 -9.35
C VAL A 250 6.09 -21.88 -8.45
N ALA A 251 7.29 -21.53 -7.99
CA ALA A 251 8.06 -22.35 -7.05
C ALA A 251 7.58 -22.27 -5.60
N GLY A 252 6.69 -21.33 -5.26
CA GLY A 252 6.23 -21.12 -3.89
C GLY A 252 7.35 -20.66 -2.96
N ARG A 253 8.25 -19.79 -3.47
CA ARG A 253 9.46 -19.37 -2.76
C ARG A 253 9.57 -17.85 -2.72
N LEU A 254 10.02 -17.33 -1.58
CA LEU A 254 10.42 -15.95 -1.40
C LEU A 254 11.91 -15.91 -1.03
N ARG A 255 12.67 -15.09 -1.75
CA ARG A 255 14.05 -14.74 -1.42
C ARG A 255 14.11 -13.33 -0.86
N TYR A 256 14.84 -13.13 0.22
CA TYR A 256 14.92 -11.86 0.93
C TYR A 256 16.37 -11.45 1.17
N ALA A 257 16.67 -10.17 1.01
CA ALA A 257 17.85 -9.54 1.57
C ALA A 257 17.50 -8.13 2.03
N GLY A 258 18.04 -7.72 3.18
CA GLY A 258 17.85 -6.38 3.71
C GLY A 258 19.09 -5.85 4.41
N VAL A 259 19.14 -4.53 4.54
CA VAL A 259 20.18 -3.79 5.25
C VAL A 259 19.54 -2.69 6.10
N GLY A 260 19.95 -2.61 7.37
CA GLY A 260 19.37 -1.72 8.36
C GLY A 260 18.10 -2.30 8.98
N ASN A 261 17.13 -1.43 9.23
CA ASN A 261 15.97 -1.69 10.10
C ASN A 261 14.62 -1.78 9.36
N ILE A 262 14.63 -2.00 8.03
CA ILE A 262 13.42 -2.43 7.34
C ILE A 262 13.03 -3.82 7.85
N ASN A 263 11.80 -3.95 8.33
CA ASN A 263 11.28 -5.17 8.92
C ASN A 263 10.52 -5.96 7.87
N GLY A 264 10.79 -7.26 7.76
CA GLY A 264 10.01 -8.20 6.96
C GLY A 264 9.36 -9.27 7.83
N LEU A 265 8.14 -9.66 7.48
CA LEU A 265 7.35 -10.68 8.16
C LEU A 265 6.61 -11.53 7.13
N ILE A 266 6.82 -12.84 7.15
CA ILE A 266 5.96 -13.79 6.43
C ILE A 266 4.95 -14.34 7.43
N ARG A 267 3.67 -14.27 7.06
CA ARG A 267 2.58 -14.98 7.74
C ARG A 267 2.00 -16.03 6.80
N SER A 268 1.95 -17.26 7.28
CA SER A 268 1.36 -18.43 6.59
C SER A 268 0.59 -19.25 7.61
N ASP A 269 -0.14 -20.30 7.20
CA ASP A 269 -0.84 -21.19 8.14
C ASP A 269 0.11 -21.81 9.18
N GLY A 270 1.35 -22.12 8.78
CA GLY A 270 2.41 -22.66 9.64
C GLY A 270 2.99 -21.68 10.67
N GLY A 271 2.46 -20.46 10.75
CA GLY A 271 2.87 -19.45 11.71
C GLY A 271 3.50 -18.22 11.06
N ARG A 272 4.29 -17.50 11.87
CA ARG A 272 4.93 -16.25 11.48
C ARG A 272 6.45 -16.37 11.50
N ARG A 273 7.11 -15.73 10.54
CA ARG A 273 8.58 -15.70 10.42
C ARG A 273 9.05 -14.29 10.13
N HIS A 274 9.88 -13.74 11.02
CA HIS A 274 10.59 -12.50 10.76
C HIS A 274 11.75 -12.73 9.79
N LEU A 275 11.93 -11.79 8.87
CA LEU A 275 12.99 -11.77 7.88
C LEU A 275 14.12 -10.89 8.40
N MET A 276 15.34 -11.40 8.36
CA MET A 276 16.50 -10.74 8.97
C MET A 276 17.20 -9.84 7.95
N SER A 277 17.47 -8.61 8.37
CA SER A 277 18.31 -7.65 7.65
C SER A 277 19.70 -7.62 8.28
N ALA A 278 20.75 -7.42 7.50
CA ALA A 278 22.09 -7.18 8.03
C ALA A 278 22.20 -5.74 8.56
N ASP A 279 23.02 -5.47 9.58
CA ASP A 279 23.26 -4.06 9.95
C ASP A 279 23.98 -3.35 8.81
N GLY A 280 23.84 -2.03 8.71
CA GLY A 280 24.56 -1.20 7.76
C GLY A 280 23.67 -0.16 7.08
N THR A 281 24.25 0.53 6.09
CA THR A 281 23.57 1.57 5.32
C THR A 281 24.09 1.54 3.88
N LEU A 282 23.18 1.56 2.91
CA LEU A 282 23.50 1.71 1.50
C LEU A 282 24.20 3.06 1.25
N GLY A 283 25.20 3.09 0.37
CA GLY A 283 25.99 4.28 0.06
C GLY A 283 27.20 4.54 0.98
N TYR A 284 27.29 3.89 2.16
CA TYR A 284 28.42 4.05 3.07
C TYR A 284 29.28 2.78 3.18
N GLN A 285 29.06 1.96 4.21
CA GLN A 285 29.88 0.80 4.49
C GLN A 285 29.52 -0.33 3.53
N ALA A 286 30.51 -0.78 2.76
CA ALA A 286 30.38 -1.96 1.93
C ALA A 286 30.24 -3.20 2.83
N ARG A 287 29.06 -3.85 2.78
CA ARG A 287 28.79 -5.13 3.43
C ARG A 287 28.37 -6.15 2.38
N VAL A 288 28.70 -7.40 2.61
CA VAL A 288 28.24 -8.51 1.77
C VAL A 288 26.77 -8.74 2.09
N PHE A 289 25.88 -8.36 1.18
CA PHE A 289 24.46 -8.72 1.24
C PHE A 289 24.30 -10.22 0.97
N ARG A 290 23.40 -10.87 1.71
CA ARG A 290 23.14 -12.31 1.58
C ARG A 290 21.66 -12.54 1.36
N ASP A 291 21.37 -13.41 0.42
CA ASP A 291 20.02 -13.90 0.17
C ASP A 291 19.63 -14.97 1.19
N ALA A 292 18.41 -14.87 1.70
CA ALA A 292 17.77 -15.90 2.49
C ALA A 292 16.53 -16.42 1.76
N ASP A 293 16.44 -17.75 1.60
CA ASP A 293 15.29 -18.41 0.98
C ASP A 293 14.25 -18.83 2.04
N HIS A 294 12.98 -18.62 1.70
CA HIS A 294 11.83 -18.93 2.54
C HIS A 294 10.72 -19.57 1.71
N ALA A 295 9.98 -20.50 2.32
CA ALA A 295 8.73 -20.99 1.76
C ALA A 295 7.70 -19.84 1.71
N PHE A 296 7.00 -19.71 0.59
CA PHE A 296 5.97 -18.72 0.35
C PHE A 296 4.87 -19.34 -0.50
N GLU A 297 4.07 -20.16 0.15
CA GLU A 297 3.02 -20.96 -0.47
C GLU A 297 1.67 -20.22 -0.51
N ARG A 298 0.71 -20.76 -1.25
CA ARG A 298 -0.64 -20.16 -1.38
C ARG A 298 -1.24 -19.87 0.00
N GLY A 299 -1.84 -18.69 0.14
CA GLY A 299 -2.38 -18.17 1.40
C GLY A 299 -1.35 -17.40 2.23
N ALA A 300 -0.05 -17.47 1.91
CA ALA A 300 0.96 -16.70 2.62
C ALA A 300 0.90 -15.21 2.26
N SER A 301 1.19 -14.38 3.25
CA SER A 301 1.32 -12.93 3.13
C SER A 301 2.69 -12.49 3.60
N LEU A 302 3.36 -11.65 2.81
CA LEU A 302 4.54 -10.89 3.17
C LEU A 302 4.09 -9.50 3.62
N ILE A 303 4.60 -9.03 4.75
CA ILE A 303 4.48 -7.66 5.23
C ILE A 303 5.89 -7.11 5.39
N MET A 304 6.18 -6.00 4.72
CA MET A 304 7.43 -5.26 4.87
C MET A 304 7.12 -3.83 5.32
N HIS A 305 7.89 -3.28 6.26
CA HIS A 305 7.65 -1.91 6.72
C HIS A 305 8.92 -1.21 7.21
N SER A 306 8.94 0.12 7.11
CA SER A 306 9.95 0.98 7.72
C SER A 306 9.79 1.05 9.25
N ASP A 307 10.71 1.74 9.92
CA ASP A 307 10.67 1.91 11.37
C ASP A 307 9.69 3.00 11.85
N GLY A 308 9.06 3.73 10.93
CA GLY A 308 7.84 4.51 11.19
C GLY A 308 6.66 3.68 11.67
N MET A 309 6.75 2.35 11.54
CA MET A 309 5.81 1.39 12.08
C MET A 309 6.38 0.69 13.33
N ALA A 310 5.52 0.23 14.23
CA ALA A 310 5.96 -0.50 15.41
C ALA A 310 6.74 -1.77 15.02
N THR A 311 7.95 -1.93 15.55
CA THR A 311 8.85 -3.07 15.25
C THR A 311 8.21 -4.44 15.50
N ARG A 312 7.28 -4.54 16.46
CA ARG A 312 6.56 -5.79 16.80
C ARG A 312 5.13 -5.83 16.25
N LEU A 313 4.89 -5.16 15.13
CA LEU A 313 3.64 -5.24 14.39
C LEU A 313 3.25 -6.70 14.13
N SER A 314 1.97 -7.02 14.32
CA SER A 314 1.45 -8.37 14.12
C SER A 314 0.02 -8.35 13.58
N PRO A 315 -0.27 -9.05 12.47
CA PRO A 315 -1.63 -9.18 11.95
C PRO A 315 -2.48 -10.18 12.76
N ASP A 316 -1.88 -11.00 13.62
CA ASP A 316 -2.60 -12.06 14.36
C ASP A 316 -3.71 -11.55 15.29
N GLY A 317 -3.67 -10.27 15.69
CA GLY A 317 -4.72 -9.62 16.48
C GLY A 317 -5.96 -9.23 15.68
N TYR A 318 -5.98 -9.50 14.37
CA TYR A 318 -7.00 -9.04 13.43
C TYR A 318 -7.57 -10.24 12.65
N PRO A 319 -8.56 -10.96 13.21
CA PRO A 319 -9.13 -12.15 12.59
C PRO A 319 -9.67 -11.86 11.18
N GLY A 320 -9.26 -12.66 10.20
CA GLY A 320 -9.71 -12.52 8.80
C GLY A 320 -9.07 -11.38 8.01
N LEU A 321 -8.32 -10.46 8.64
CA LEU A 321 -7.71 -9.31 7.96
C LEU A 321 -6.89 -9.72 6.74
N LEU A 322 -6.07 -10.77 6.85
CA LEU A 322 -5.19 -11.22 5.78
C LEU A 322 -5.91 -11.78 4.54
N HIS A 323 -7.23 -11.94 4.57
CA HIS A 323 -8.03 -12.34 3.40
C HIS A 323 -8.50 -11.15 2.55
N HIS A 324 -8.37 -9.94 3.07
CA HIS A 324 -8.78 -8.70 2.41
C HIS A 324 -7.77 -8.23 1.34
N ASP A 325 -8.11 -7.13 0.69
CA ASP A 325 -7.23 -6.38 -0.20
C ASP A 325 -5.94 -5.94 0.55
N PRO A 326 -4.75 -6.12 -0.04
CA PRO A 326 -3.49 -5.69 0.57
C PRO A 326 -3.41 -4.21 0.98
N ASP A 327 -4.07 -3.29 0.28
CA ASP A 327 -4.12 -1.88 0.68
C ASP A 327 -4.97 -1.69 1.95
N LEU A 328 -6.05 -2.47 2.09
CA LEU A 328 -6.86 -2.47 3.32
C LEU A 328 -6.06 -3.07 4.49
N ILE A 329 -5.33 -4.16 4.25
CA ILE A 329 -4.43 -4.77 5.25
C ILE A 329 -3.39 -3.75 5.70
N ALA A 330 -2.70 -3.10 4.75
CA ALA A 330 -1.75 -2.03 5.01
C ALA A 330 -2.39 -0.90 5.83
N GLY A 331 -3.63 -0.50 5.50
CA GLY A 331 -4.41 0.51 6.19
C GLY A 331 -4.70 0.22 7.65
N VAL A 332 -5.23 -0.97 7.95
CA VAL A 332 -5.53 -1.38 9.34
C VAL A 332 -4.25 -1.44 10.17
N LEU A 333 -3.19 -2.02 9.60
CA LEU A 333 -1.92 -2.13 10.29
C LEU A 333 -1.24 -0.76 10.48
N TYR A 334 -1.30 0.12 9.48
CA TYR A 334 -0.88 1.53 9.60
C TYR A 334 -1.63 2.23 10.73
N ARG A 335 -2.96 2.20 10.70
CA ARG A 335 -3.82 2.84 11.70
C ARG A 335 -3.38 2.49 13.12
N ASP A 336 -3.07 1.22 13.39
CA ASP A 336 -2.88 0.73 14.76
C ASP A 336 -1.41 0.67 15.22
N PHE A 337 -0.46 0.65 14.30
CA PHE A 337 0.97 0.48 14.61
C PHE A 337 1.88 1.62 14.14
N LYS A 338 1.37 2.64 13.43
CA LYS A 338 2.18 3.80 13.05
C LYS A 338 2.71 4.56 14.27
N ARG A 339 3.91 5.11 14.14
CA ARG A 339 4.53 6.06 15.05
C ARG A 339 4.36 7.48 14.50
N ASP A 340 4.01 8.44 15.35
CA ASP A 340 3.66 9.80 14.90
C ASP A 340 4.85 10.67 14.48
N ASN A 341 6.08 10.24 14.83
CA ASN A 341 7.27 11.07 14.73
C ASN A 341 8.15 10.77 13.51
N ASP A 342 7.68 9.93 12.60
CA ASP A 342 8.48 9.51 11.44
C ASP A 342 7.67 9.36 10.14
N ASP A 343 8.39 9.25 9.03
CA ASP A 343 7.86 8.72 7.78
C ASP A 343 7.39 7.28 8.00
N ALA A 344 6.31 6.86 7.34
CA ALA A 344 5.74 5.53 7.58
C ALA A 344 5.40 4.82 6.27
N THR A 345 6.03 3.67 6.06
CA THR A 345 5.78 2.81 4.89
C THR A 345 5.51 1.39 5.30
N ILE A 346 4.45 0.81 4.74
CA ILE A 346 4.09 -0.60 4.87
C ILE A 346 3.62 -1.14 3.52
N ALA A 347 4.21 -2.25 3.11
CA ALA A 347 3.87 -2.97 1.88
C ALA A 347 3.43 -4.39 2.21
N VAL A 348 2.38 -4.85 1.55
CA VAL A 348 1.76 -6.15 1.76
C VAL A 348 1.67 -6.88 0.42
N VAL A 349 2.12 -8.13 0.39
CA VAL A 349 1.98 -9.03 -0.76
C VAL A 349 1.30 -10.31 -0.28
N ARG A 350 0.26 -10.76 -0.99
CA ARG A 350 -0.43 -12.03 -0.70
C ARG A 350 -0.39 -12.95 -1.90
N LEU A 351 -0.09 -14.23 -1.66
CA LEU A 351 -0.19 -15.29 -2.65
C LEU A 351 -1.58 -15.95 -2.58
N LEU A 352 -2.32 -15.91 -3.68
CA LEU A 352 -3.73 -16.30 -3.87
C LEU A 352 -3.93 -17.78 -4.27
#